data_AF-A0A0L8IG03-F1
#
_entry.id   AF-A0A0L8IG03-F1
#
_cell.length_a   1.000
_cell.length_b   1.000
_cell.length_c   1.000
_cell.angle_alpha   90.00
_cell.angle_beta   90.00
_cell.angle_gamma   90.00
#
_symmetry.space_group_name_H-M   'P 1'
#
loop_
_entity.id
_entity.type
_entity.pdbx_description
1 polymer ?
#
loop_
_entity_poly.entity_id
_entity_poly.type
_entity_poly.pdbx_seq_one_letter_code
_entity_poly.pdbx_strand_id
1 'polypeptide(L)' 'SACYTHPCQNGGTCIAMGSKFTCHCRLGYKGDVCNVYDACYSYPCLNGGTCRSTGNENFLCSCPPNFSGSDCSV' A
#
# COMPACT_ATOMS: atom_id res chain seq x y z
N SER A 1 13.58 -16.19 18.33
CA SER A 1 12.32 -15.62 17.82
C SER A 1 12.53 -15.20 16.37
N ALA A 2 11.57 -15.43 15.48
CA ALA A 2 11.65 -15.05 14.07
C ALA A 2 11.75 -13.52 13.85
N CYS A 3 11.42 -12.70 14.85
CA CYS A 3 11.55 -11.24 14.77
C CYS A 3 12.96 -10.69 15.06
N TYR A 4 13.90 -11.52 15.50
CA TYR A 4 15.26 -11.06 15.86
C TYR A 4 16.01 -10.42 14.69
N THR A 5 15.73 -10.87 13.46
CA THR A 5 16.32 -10.33 12.23
C THR A 5 15.65 -9.05 11.74
N HIS A 6 14.67 -8.51 12.47
CA HIS A 6 13.89 -7.32 12.10
C HIS A 6 13.32 -7.41 10.67
N PRO A 7 12.51 -8.44 10.35
CA PRO A 7 12.09 -8.70 8.98
C PRO A 7 11.10 -7.66 8.42
N CYS A 8 10.35 -6.96 9.29
CA CYS A 8 9.35 -5.98 8.87
C CYS A 8 10.00 -4.64 8.51
N GLN A 9 9.72 -4.16 7.30
CA GLN A 9 10.23 -2.89 6.79
C GLN A 9 9.28 -1.73 7.07
N ASN A 10 9.70 -0.51 6.72
CA ASN A 10 8.88 0.71 6.75
C ASN A 10 8.17 0.97 8.09
N GLY A 11 8.85 0.63 9.18
CA GLY A 11 8.35 0.82 10.55
C GLY A 11 7.19 -0.10 10.93
N GLY A 12 6.98 -1.21 10.21
CA GLY A 12 6.03 -2.26 10.58
C GLY A 12 6.40 -2.97 11.88
N THR A 13 5.40 -3.45 12.60
CA THR A 13 5.58 -4.17 13.87
C THR A 13 5.66 -5.68 13.61
N CYS A 14 6.76 -6.30 14.03
CA CYS A 14 6.93 -7.75 13.94
C CYS A 14 6.23 -8.47 15.09
N ILE A 15 5.39 -9.45 14.76
CA ILE A 15 4.69 -10.30 15.72
C ILE A 15 5.22 -11.73 15.56
N ALA A 16 5.90 -12.23 16.59
CA ALA A 16 6.47 -13.57 16.58
C ALA A 16 5.40 -14.64 16.84
N MET A 17 5.40 -15.70 16.03
CA MET A 17 4.48 -16.84 16.11
C MET A 17 5.30 -18.15 16.14
N GLY A 18 6.02 -18.37 17.23
CA GLY A 18 6.98 -19.48 17.37
C GLY A 18 8.19 -19.29 16.45
N SER A 19 8.35 -20.20 15.47
CA SER A 19 9.40 -20.13 14.44
C SER A 19 9.01 -19.26 13.23
N LYS A 20 7.76 -18.79 13.16
CA LYS A 20 7.24 -17.89 12.11
C LYS A 20 7.07 -16.47 12.65
N PHE A 21 6.84 -15.52 11.75
CA PHE A 21 6.46 -14.15 12.09
C PHE A 21 5.33 -13.68 11.17
N THR A 22 4.64 -12.63 11.59
CA THR A 22 3.82 -11.79 10.70
C THR A 22 4.16 -10.32 10.95
N CYS A 23 3.99 -9.47 9.94
CA CYS A 23 4.22 -8.04 10.05
C CYS A 23 2.89 -7.29 10.05
N HIS A 24 2.68 -6.47 11.07
CA HIS A 24 1.63 -5.45 11.05
C HIS A 24 2.20 -4.18 10.40
N CYS A 25 1.76 -3.89 9.18
CA CYS A 25 2.26 -2.76 8.42
C CYS A 25 1.66 -1.43 8.88
N ARG A 26 2.45 -0.36 8.82
CA ARG A 26 1.92 0.99 8.97
C ARG A 26 0.98 1.32 7.82
N LEU A 27 0.10 2.30 8.04
CA LEU A 27 -0.74 2.87 7.01
C LEU A 27 0.12 3.29 5.80
N GLY A 28 -0.39 3.00 4.60
CA GLY A 28 0.33 3.22 3.35
C GLY A 28 1.30 2.11 2.93
N TYR A 29 1.53 1.08 3.75
CA TYR A 29 2.39 -0.05 3.39
C TYR A 29 1.66 -1.39 3.44
N LYS A 30 2.06 -2.30 2.55
CA LYS A 30 1.50 -3.64 2.36
C LYS A 30 2.60 -4.66 2.03
N GLY A 31 2.19 -5.92 1.89
CA GLY A 31 3.06 -7.06 1.65
C GLY A 31 3.50 -7.75 2.96
N ASP A 32 4.00 -8.98 2.84
CA ASP A 32 4.31 -9.85 4.00
C ASP A 32 5.33 -9.23 4.97
N VAL A 33 6.21 -8.37 4.44
CA VAL A 33 7.25 -7.66 5.19
C VAL A 33 7.10 -6.14 5.11
N CYS A 34 5.92 -5.64 4.71
CA CYS A 34 5.64 -4.20 4.61
C CYS A 34 6.55 -3.43 3.65
N ASN A 35 7.05 -4.09 2.61
CA ASN A 35 7.98 -3.52 1.63
C ASN A 35 7.28 -2.84 0.44
N VAL A 36 5.95 -2.98 0.32
CA VAL A 36 5.20 -2.42 -0.81
C VAL A 36 4.44 -1.19 -0.37
N TYR A 37 4.72 -0.04 -0.99
CA TYR A 37 3.92 1.16 -0.79
C TYR A 37 2.57 1.05 -1.54
N ASP A 38 1.47 1.36 -0.86
CA ASP A 38 0.16 1.48 -1.47
C ASP A 38 -0.03 2.90 -2.01
N ALA A 39 0.21 3.07 -3.32
CA ALA A 39 0.07 4.36 -3.99
C ALA A 39 -1.35 4.96 -3.89
N CYS A 40 -2.37 4.15 -3.58
CA CYS A 40 -3.74 4.62 -3.35
C CYS A 40 -3.97 5.23 -1.96
N TYR A 41 -3.04 5.08 -1.02
CA TYR A 41 -3.18 5.57 0.35
C TYR A 41 -3.39 7.08 0.42
N SER A 42 -2.77 7.84 -0.48
CA SER A 42 -2.91 9.30 -0.55
C SER A 42 -4.16 9.77 -1.30
N TYR A 43 -5.07 8.87 -1.67
CA TYR A 43 -6.29 9.15 -2.45
C TYR A 43 -6.01 9.97 -3.72
N PRO A 44 -5.14 9.48 -4.63
CA PRO A 44 -4.73 10.26 -5.79
C PRO A 44 -5.83 10.43 -6.84
N CYS A 45 -6.86 9.57 -6.86
CA CYS A 45 -7.95 9.67 -7.82
C CYS A 45 -9.03 10.62 -7.33
N LEU A 46 -9.23 11.72 -8.04
CA LEU A 46 -10.20 12.76 -7.74
C LEU A 46 -11.59 12.43 -8.29
N ASN A 47 -12.55 13.28 -7.94
CA ASN A 47 -13.91 13.26 -8.49
C ASN A 47 -14.65 11.91 -8.35
N GLY A 48 -14.31 11.13 -7.31
CA GLY A 48 -14.90 9.81 -7.08
C GLY A 48 -14.27 8.68 -7.91
N GLY A 49 -13.10 8.91 -8.51
CA GLY A 49 -12.35 7.89 -9.22
C GLY A 49 -11.93 6.72 -8.31
N THR A 50 -11.97 5.51 -8.86
CA THR A 50 -11.52 4.31 -8.15
C THR A 50 -10.02 4.12 -8.35
N CYS A 51 -9.28 4.08 -7.25
CA CYS A 51 -7.83 3.87 -7.28
C CYS A 51 -7.47 2.39 -7.21
N ARG A 52 -6.52 1.97 -8.06
CA ARG A 52 -5.85 0.68 -7.96
C ARG A 52 -4.34 0.87 -7.95
N SER A 53 -3.67 0.47 -6.87
CA SER A 53 -2.22 0.43 -6.80
C SER A 53 -1.70 -0.68 -7.69
N THR A 54 -0.69 -0.39 -8.51
CA THR A 54 -0.08 -1.34 -9.45
C THR A 54 1.30 -1.82 -8.98
N GLY A 55 1.72 -1.41 -7.78
CA GLY A 55 3.06 -1.67 -7.26
C GLY A 55 4.09 -0.64 -7.75
N ASN A 56 5.32 -0.73 -7.22
CA ASN A 56 6.41 0.23 -7.52
C ASN A 56 5.95 1.70 -7.39
N GLU A 57 5.18 2.00 -6.35
CA GLU A 57 4.68 3.37 -6.09
C GLU A 57 3.75 3.94 -7.18
N ASN A 58 3.29 3.10 -8.12
CA ASN A 58 2.38 3.49 -9.19
C ASN A 58 0.93 3.17 -8.86
N PHE A 59 0.01 3.94 -9.45
CA PHE A 59 -1.42 3.75 -9.36
C PHE A 59 -2.10 3.93 -10.72
N LEU A 60 -3.31 3.41 -10.83
CA LEU A 60 -4.22 3.66 -11.94
C LEU A 60 -5.57 4.12 -11.39
N CYS A 61 -6.09 5.20 -11.96
CA CYS A 61 -7.43 5.68 -11.68
C CYS A 61 -8.41 5.20 -12.73
N SER A 62 -9.55 4.67 -12.28
CA SER A 62 -10.73 4.47 -13.11
C SER A 62 -11.67 5.65 -12.87
N CYS A 63 -11.79 6.51 -13.89
CA CYS A 63 -12.56 7.75 -13.78
C CYS A 63 -14.06 7.50 -14.02
N PRO A 64 -14.94 8.20 -13.28
CA PRO A 64 -16.36 8.20 -13.57
C PRO A 64 -16.66 8.90 -14.90
N PRO A 65 -17.89 8.77 -15.44
CA PRO A 65 -18.29 9.50 -16.64
C PRO A 65 -18.06 11.01 -16.49
N ASN A 66 -17.60 11.65 -17.58
CA ASN A 66 -17.23 13.07 -17.68
C ASN A 66 -15.94 13.50 -16.98
N PHE A 67 -15.19 12.57 -16.37
CA PHE A 67 -13.84 12.83 -15.83
C PHE A 67 -12.77 12.03 -16.58
N SER A 68 -11.56 12.56 -16.58
CA SER A 68 -10.42 12.13 -17.37
C SER A 68 -9.10 12.61 -16.75
N GLY A 69 -7.97 12.23 -17.37
CA GLY A 69 -6.63 12.43 -16.81
C GLY A 69 -6.20 11.26 -15.94
N SER A 70 -4.91 11.22 -15.58
CA SER A 70 -4.32 10.14 -14.78
C SER A 70 -4.88 10.07 -13.36
N ASP A 71 -5.38 11.20 -12.85
CA ASP A 71 -5.93 11.38 -11.50
C ASP A 71 -7.42 11.74 -11.53
N CYS A 72 -8.09 11.69 -12.68
CA CYS A 72 -9.48 12.10 -12.86
C CYS A 72 -9.77 13.57 -12.53
N SER A 73 -8.79 14.46 -12.61
CA SER A 73 -8.94 15.90 -12.31
C SER A 73 -9.61 16.72 -13.41
N VAL A 74 -9.67 16.18 -14.64
CA VAL A 74 -10.15 16.89 -15.84
C VAL A 74 -11.53 16.38 -16.24
#